data_AF-A0A2S9GSP2-F1
#
_entry.id   AF-A0A2S9GSP2-F1
#
_cell.length_a   1.000
_cell.length_b   1.000
_cell.length_c   1.000
_cell.angle_alpha   90.00
_cell.angle_beta   90.00
_cell.angle_gamma   90.00
#
_symmetry.space_group_name_H-M   'P 1'
#
loop_
_entity.id
_entity.type
_entity.pdbx_description
1 polymer ?
#
loop_
_entity_poly.entity_id
_entity_poly.type
_entity_poly.pdbx_seq_one_letter_code
_entity_poly.pdbx_strand_id
1 'polypeptide(L)'
;MINPLVIAVGVIIIGGILTLAASKKTGKNKTYSYKAKKLFTNNEKEMHSKLTKTFPEYKIFSQVALSSMIEGKNFASHGTISRMSVDFVILDQELNIVSAIEIDDKSHQREDRKKADATKNEAFKQAGIKLIRWPAVPHPNEIQMLKDVKG
;
A
#
# COMPACT_ATOMS: atom_id res chain seq x y z
N MET A 1 -54.14 -43.50 -5.26
CA MET A 1 -54.02 -42.87 -3.92
C MET A 1 -52.55 -42.54 -3.70
N ILE A 2 -52.19 -41.28 -3.44
CA ILE A 2 -50.79 -40.91 -3.21
C ILE A 2 -50.38 -41.41 -1.82
N ASN A 3 -49.23 -42.08 -1.71
CA ASN A 3 -48.74 -42.64 -0.46
C ASN A 3 -48.45 -41.51 0.56
N PRO A 4 -49.05 -41.54 1.77
CA PRO A 4 -48.84 -40.51 2.79
C PRO A 4 -47.35 -40.33 3.17
N LEU A 5 -46.52 -41.37 3.02
CA LEU A 5 -45.08 -41.31 3.25
C LEU A 5 -44.37 -40.39 2.24
N VAL A 6 -44.81 -40.38 0.98
CA VAL A 6 -44.22 -39.55 -0.08
C VAL A 6 -44.53 -38.06 0.16
N ILE A 7 -45.73 -37.76 0.66
CA ILE A 7 -46.13 -36.41 1.05
C ILE A 7 -45.28 -35.92 2.23
N ALA A 8 -45.09 -36.78 3.24
CA ALA A 8 -44.28 -36.44 4.42
C ALA A 8 -42.81 -36.13 4.06
N VAL A 9 -42.19 -36.93 3.19
CA VAL A 9 -40.80 -36.70 2.74
C VAL A 9 -40.70 -35.40 1.92
N GLY A 10 -41.68 -35.12 1.06
CA GLY A 10 -41.71 -33.88 0.28
C GLY A 10 -41.77 -32.62 1.17
N VAL A 11 -42.57 -32.65 2.23
CA VAL A 11 -42.70 -31.52 3.19
C VAL A 11 -41.40 -31.30 3.96
N ILE A 12 -40.70 -32.37 4.36
CA ILE A 12 -39.42 -32.27 5.07
C ILE A 12 -38.33 -31.67 4.17
N ILE A 13 -38.27 -32.09 2.91
CA ILE A 13 -37.29 -31.56 1.94
C ILE A 13 -37.55 -30.07 1.68
N ILE A 14 -38.81 -29.67 1.47
CA ILE A 14 -39.18 -28.27 1.26
C ILE A 14 -38.88 -27.44 2.52
N GLY A 15 -39.20 -27.94 3.70
CA GLY A 15 -38.87 -27.29 4.98
C GLY A 15 -37.36 -27.13 5.21
N GLY A 16 -36.56 -28.14 4.84
CA GLY A 16 -35.10 -28.09 4.89
C GLY A 16 -34.49 -27.05 3.92
N ILE A 17 -35.02 -26.95 2.70
CA ILE A 17 -34.59 -25.96 1.72
C ILE A 17 -34.97 -24.54 2.16
N LEU A 18 -36.17 -24.35 2.73
CA LEU A 18 -36.61 -23.05 3.24
C LEU A 18 -35.78 -22.57 4.44
N THR A 19 -35.38 -23.47 5.35
CA THR A 19 -34.53 -23.12 6.51
C THR A 19 -33.09 -22.79 6.09
N LEU A 20 -32.55 -23.46 5.07
CA LEU A 20 -31.26 -23.12 4.46
C LEU A 20 -31.29 -21.78 3.72
N ALA A 21 -32.38 -21.45 3.01
CA ALA A 21 -32.55 -20.17 2.33
C ALA A 21 -32.78 -18.99 3.29
N ALA A 22 -33.43 -19.24 4.43
CA ALA A 22 -33.68 -18.26 5.48
C ALA A 22 -32.41 -17.92 6.30
N SER A 23 -31.38 -18.77 6.24
CA SER A 23 -30.06 -18.50 6.84
C SER A 23 -29.20 -17.58 5.97
N LYS A 24 -29.81 -16.54 5.37
CA LYS A 24 -29.06 -15.40 4.84
C LYS A 24 -28.44 -14.67 6.02
N LYS A 25 -27.11 -14.82 6.18
CA LYS A 25 -26.24 -13.99 7.03
C LYS A 25 -26.80 -12.57 7.11
N THR A 26 -27.34 -12.20 8.26
CA THR A 26 -27.58 -10.81 8.61
C THR A 26 -26.19 -10.14 8.60
N GLY A 27 -25.89 -9.46 7.49
CA GLY A 27 -24.69 -8.65 7.40
C GLY A 27 -24.76 -7.63 8.52
N LYS A 28 -23.97 -7.82 9.58
CA LYS A 28 -23.74 -6.74 10.55
C LYS A 28 -23.31 -5.54 9.73
N ASN A 29 -24.13 -4.48 9.70
CA ASN A 29 -23.73 -3.20 9.13
C ASN A 29 -22.45 -2.79 9.87
N LYS A 30 -21.30 -2.95 9.20
CA LYS A 30 -20.02 -2.50 9.76
C LYS A 30 -20.12 -0.98 9.83
N THR A 31 -20.35 -0.47 11.03
CA THR A 31 -20.22 0.96 11.30
C THR A 31 -18.74 1.26 11.34
N TYR A 32 -18.28 2.06 10.36
CA TYR A 32 -16.90 2.53 10.33
C TYR A 32 -16.82 3.89 11.02
N SER A 33 -15.76 4.11 11.81
CA SER A 33 -15.46 5.39 12.46
C SER A 33 -14.11 5.88 11.96
N TYR A 34 -14.02 7.16 11.60
CA TYR A 34 -12.85 7.77 11.00
C TYR A 34 -12.48 9.05 11.75
N LYS A 35 -11.17 9.36 11.80
CA LYS A 35 -10.64 10.64 12.28
C LYS A 35 -9.50 11.10 11.40
N ALA A 36 -9.33 12.42 11.28
CA ALA A 36 -8.17 12.99 10.62
C ALA A 36 -6.88 12.63 11.36
N LYS A 37 -5.79 12.44 10.62
CA LYS A 37 -4.43 12.31 11.15
C LYS A 37 -3.51 13.32 10.47
N LYS A 38 -2.38 13.64 11.11
CA LYS A 38 -1.30 14.36 10.43
C LYS A 38 -0.82 13.51 9.26
N LEU A 39 -0.65 14.14 8.09
CA LEU A 39 -0.06 13.49 6.93
C LEU A 39 1.41 13.19 7.22
N PHE A 40 2.18 14.21 7.62
CA PHE A 40 3.60 14.10 7.92
C PHE A 40 3.93 14.15 9.42
N THR A 41 4.94 13.38 9.79
CA THR A 41 5.83 13.59 10.93
C THR A 41 6.70 14.83 10.74
N ASN A 42 7.36 15.31 11.81
CA ASN A 42 8.27 16.45 11.69
C ASN A 42 9.47 16.13 10.79
N ASN A 43 9.98 14.91 10.85
CA ASN A 43 11.11 14.48 10.05
C ASN A 43 10.79 14.47 8.55
N GLU A 44 9.62 13.94 8.18
CA GLU A 44 9.14 14.00 6.79
C GLU A 44 8.97 15.45 6.30
N LYS A 45 8.49 16.37 7.14
CA LYS A 45 8.38 17.80 6.76
C LYS A 45 9.74 18.42 6.47
N GLU A 46 10.73 18.14 7.32
CA GLU A 46 12.08 18.64 7.14
C GLU A 46 12.73 18.06 5.88
N MET A 47 12.59 16.75 5.66
CA MET A 47 13.06 16.10 4.43
C MET A 47 12.39 16.71 3.20
N HIS A 48 11.07 16.86 3.21
CA HIS A 48 10.33 17.47 2.11
C HIS A 48 10.85 18.88 1.81
N SER A 49 11.06 19.71 2.85
CA SER A 49 11.62 21.05 2.67
C SER A 49 13.01 21.03 2.03
N LYS A 50 13.88 20.08 2.44
CA LYS A 50 15.20 19.91 1.82
C LYS A 50 15.09 19.47 0.36
N LEU A 51 14.27 18.46 0.06
CA LEU A 51 14.05 17.98 -1.30
C LEU A 51 13.57 19.10 -2.22
N THR A 52 12.57 19.88 -1.80
CA THR A 52 12.06 21.01 -2.61
C THR A 52 13.13 22.08 -2.86
N LYS A 53 14.02 22.32 -1.90
CA LYS A 53 15.12 23.30 -2.06
C LYS A 53 16.23 22.78 -2.97
N THR A 54 16.61 21.51 -2.84
CA THR A 54 17.68 20.88 -3.64
C THR A 54 17.24 20.60 -5.08
N PHE A 55 15.96 20.33 -5.30
CA PHE A 55 15.40 19.98 -6.60
C PHE A 55 14.27 20.95 -7.01
N PRO A 56 14.53 22.25 -7.17
CA PRO A 56 13.48 23.25 -7.42
C PRO A 56 12.76 23.05 -8.75
N GLU A 57 13.43 22.46 -9.73
CA GLU A 57 12.90 22.14 -11.06
C GLU A 57 12.03 20.87 -11.08
N TYR A 58 12.09 20.05 -10.03
CA TYR A 58 11.39 18.77 -9.95
C TYR A 58 10.10 18.89 -9.15
N LYS A 59 9.18 17.94 -9.34
CA LYS A 59 7.99 17.80 -8.50
C LYS A 59 8.24 16.74 -7.44
N ILE A 60 7.81 17.02 -6.21
CA ILE A 60 7.95 16.10 -5.09
C ILE A 60 6.56 15.67 -4.65
N PHE A 61 6.21 14.40 -4.89
CA PHE A 61 5.01 13.80 -4.32
C PHE A 61 5.36 13.07 -3.05
N SER A 62 4.39 12.94 -2.15
CA SER A 62 4.62 12.38 -0.82
C SER A 62 3.60 11.31 -0.46
N GLN A 63 4.02 10.32 0.32
CA GLN A 63 3.20 9.18 0.76
C GLN A 63 2.52 8.46 -0.41
N VAL A 64 3.29 8.21 -1.46
CA VAL A 64 2.78 7.67 -2.73
C VAL A 64 2.65 6.15 -2.62
N ALA A 65 1.45 5.63 -2.90
CA ALA A 65 1.21 4.19 -2.91
C ALA A 65 2.04 3.52 -4.01
N LEU A 66 2.59 2.33 -3.74
CA LEU A 66 3.33 1.59 -4.77
C LEU A 66 2.42 1.22 -5.94
N SER A 67 1.14 0.91 -5.68
CA SER A 67 0.18 0.55 -6.73
C SER A 67 -0.19 1.68 -7.69
N SER A 68 0.18 2.93 -7.39
CA SER A 68 0.04 4.04 -8.35
C SER A 68 1.28 4.23 -9.24
N MET A 69 2.37 3.50 -8.97
CA MET A 69 3.64 3.61 -9.71
C MET A 69 4.08 2.28 -10.33
N ILE A 70 3.62 1.17 -9.77
CA ILE A 70 4.02 -0.18 -10.14
C ILE A 70 2.75 -0.98 -10.44
N GLU A 71 2.74 -1.65 -11.59
CA GLU A 71 1.65 -2.55 -11.96
C GLU A 71 1.95 -3.98 -11.48
N GLY A 72 1.03 -4.55 -10.70
CA GLY A 72 1.10 -5.96 -10.32
C GLY A 72 0.63 -6.84 -11.48
N LYS A 73 1.44 -7.81 -11.90
CA LYS A 73 1.13 -8.73 -13.02
C LYS A 73 -0.06 -9.67 -12.77
N ASN A 74 -0.56 -9.74 -11.54
CA ASN A 74 -1.72 -10.54 -11.15
C ASN A 74 -2.35 -9.98 -9.85
N PHE A 75 -3.52 -10.49 -9.48
CA PHE A 75 -4.24 -10.06 -8.26
C PHE A 75 -3.40 -10.16 -6.97
N ALA A 76 -2.57 -11.20 -6.84
CA ALA A 76 -1.75 -11.38 -5.66
C ALA A 76 -0.65 -10.31 -5.55
N SER A 77 0.12 -10.10 -6.62
CA SER A 77 1.15 -9.06 -6.69
C SER A 77 0.56 -7.66 -6.54
N HIS A 78 -0.57 -7.37 -7.18
CA HIS A 78 -1.28 -6.10 -7.02
C HIS A 78 -1.74 -5.90 -5.56
N GLY A 79 -2.36 -6.91 -4.94
CA GLY A 79 -2.79 -6.85 -3.55
C GLY A 79 -1.65 -6.63 -2.55
N THR A 80 -0.46 -7.14 -2.86
CA THR A 80 0.76 -6.93 -2.07
C THR A 80 1.21 -5.47 -2.11
N ILE A 81 1.39 -4.90 -3.31
CA ILE A 81 1.91 -3.53 -3.46
C ILE A 81 0.88 -2.46 -3.04
N SER A 82 -0.42 -2.75 -3.16
CA SER A 82 -1.51 -1.80 -2.80
C SER A 82 -1.57 -1.47 -1.30
N ARG A 83 -0.80 -2.18 -0.46
CA ARG A 83 -0.70 -1.91 0.98
C ARG A 83 0.58 -1.18 1.36
N MET A 84 1.41 -0.84 0.37
CA MET A 84 2.72 -0.24 0.55
C MET A 84 2.74 1.17 -0.03
N SER A 85 3.54 2.03 0.55
CA SER A 85 3.83 3.37 0.05
C SER A 85 5.32 3.67 0.18
N VAL A 86 5.76 4.72 -0.52
CA VAL A 86 7.02 5.42 -0.28
C VAL A 86 6.79 6.81 0.28
N ASP A 87 7.78 7.31 1.02
CA ASP A 87 7.68 8.62 1.68
C ASP A 87 7.67 9.75 0.65
N PHE A 88 8.53 9.66 -0.37
CA PHE A 88 8.59 10.64 -1.45
C PHE A 88 8.83 10.01 -2.83
N VAL A 89 8.41 10.74 -3.86
CA VAL A 89 8.72 10.46 -5.26
C VAL A 89 9.16 11.76 -5.91
N ILE A 90 10.32 11.73 -6.56
CA ILE A 90 10.82 12.83 -7.39
C ILE A 90 10.36 12.58 -8.82
N LEU A 91 9.73 13.59 -9.41
CA LEU A 91 9.31 13.59 -10.80
C LEU A 91 9.96 14.74 -11.57
N ASP A 92 10.25 14.52 -12.85
CA ASP A 92 10.68 15.58 -13.76
C ASP A 92 9.55 16.57 -14.09
N GLN A 93 9.80 17.51 -15.01
CA GLN A 93 8.82 18.54 -15.37
C GLN A 93 7.61 17.95 -16.11
N GLU A 94 7.80 16.82 -16.80
CA GLU A 94 6.80 16.05 -17.54
C GLU A 94 6.04 15.04 -16.66
N LEU A 95 6.32 15.00 -15.36
CA LEU A 95 5.74 14.08 -14.38
C LEU A 95 6.15 12.61 -14.56
N ASN A 96 7.31 12.34 -15.16
CA ASN A 96 7.91 11.00 -15.15
C ASN A 96 8.66 10.76 -13.84
N ILE A 97 8.62 9.53 -13.35
CA ILE A 97 9.30 9.13 -12.11
C ILE A 97 10.81 9.12 -12.34
N VAL A 98 11.53 9.92 -11.55
CA VAL A 98 13.00 9.92 -11.50
C VAL A 98 13.50 8.94 -10.45
N SER A 99 12.94 9.04 -9.24
CA SER A 99 13.29 8.15 -8.12
C SER A 99 12.23 8.17 -7.03
N ALA A 100 12.06 7.05 -6.34
CA ALA A 100 11.35 6.95 -5.08
C ALA A 100 12.33 7.04 -3.89
N ILE A 101 11.87 7.59 -2.77
CA ILE A 101 12.68 7.84 -1.58
C ILE A 101 11.96 7.31 -0.34
N GLU A 102 12.70 6.60 0.50
CA GLU A 102 12.31 6.24 1.86
C GLU A 102 13.26 6.90 2.87
N ILE A 103 12.71 7.38 3.97
CA ILE A 103 13.46 7.81 5.14
C ILE A 103 13.32 6.79 6.26
N ASP A 104 14.43 6.15 6.62
CA ASP A 104 14.44 5.07 7.60
C ASP A 104 15.02 5.55 8.94
N ASP A 105 14.23 5.44 10.00
CA ASP A 105 14.77 5.55 11.36
C ASP A 105 15.19 4.15 11.80
N LYS A 106 16.43 3.98 12.24
CA LYS A 106 17.03 2.71 12.64
C LYS A 106 16.36 2.19 13.92
N SER A 107 15.09 1.82 13.88
CA SER A 107 14.32 1.40 15.05
C SER A 107 13.73 0.00 14.81
N HIS A 108 14.45 -0.98 15.36
CA HIS A 108 14.09 -2.39 15.56
C HIS A 108 13.66 -3.20 14.34
N GLN A 109 14.62 -4.02 13.87
CA GLN A 109 14.50 -5.02 12.80
C GLN A 109 13.57 -6.18 13.17
N ARG A 110 12.27 -5.93 13.29
CA ARG A 110 11.29 -7.00 13.38
C ARG A 110 11.24 -7.77 12.05
N GLU A 111 11.05 -9.09 12.12
CA GLU A 111 11.04 -9.96 10.94
C GLU A 111 9.94 -9.61 9.92
N ASP A 112 8.81 -9.06 10.37
CA ASP A 112 7.74 -8.58 9.50
C ASP A 112 8.19 -7.39 8.62
N ARG A 113 8.97 -6.47 9.20
CA ARG A 113 9.54 -5.33 8.48
C ARG A 113 10.55 -5.77 7.43
N LYS A 114 11.43 -6.72 7.76
CA LYS A 114 12.39 -7.28 6.80
C LYS A 114 11.71 -7.89 5.57
N LYS A 115 10.63 -8.65 5.77
CA LYS A 115 9.87 -9.25 4.66
C LYS A 115 9.19 -8.18 3.81
N ALA A 116 8.59 -7.17 4.44
CA ALA A 116 7.95 -6.06 3.73
C ALA A 116 8.98 -5.26 2.92
N ASP A 117 10.15 -4.98 3.51
CA ASP A 117 11.24 -4.27 2.82
C ASP A 117 11.83 -5.09 1.67
N ALA A 118 12.04 -6.39 1.85
CA ALA A 118 12.49 -7.27 0.77
C ALA A 118 11.48 -7.27 -0.40
N THR A 119 10.19 -7.33 -0.08
CA THR A 119 9.12 -7.29 -1.08
C THR A 119 9.09 -5.95 -1.82
N LYS A 120 9.23 -4.83 -1.09
CA LYS A 120 9.31 -3.49 -1.66
C LYS A 120 10.51 -3.37 -2.60
N ASN A 121 11.70 -3.75 -2.14
CA ASN A 121 12.93 -3.69 -2.94
C ASN A 121 12.81 -4.51 -4.23
N GLU A 122 12.25 -5.72 -4.15
CA GLU A 122 12.04 -6.57 -5.32
C GLU A 122 11.04 -5.96 -6.30
N ALA A 123 9.94 -5.37 -5.80
CA ALA A 123 8.96 -4.68 -6.65
C ALA A 123 9.59 -3.49 -7.40
N PHE A 124 10.35 -2.64 -6.72
CA PHE A 124 11.05 -1.51 -7.35
C PHE A 124 12.08 -1.97 -8.38
N LYS A 125 12.86 -3.01 -8.05
CA LYS A 125 13.83 -3.62 -8.97
C LYS A 125 13.15 -4.13 -10.24
N GLN A 126 12.05 -4.87 -10.11
CA GLN A 126 11.31 -5.39 -11.27
C GLN A 126 10.64 -4.28 -12.08
N ALA A 127 10.21 -3.20 -11.44
CA ALA A 127 9.61 -2.04 -12.10
C ALA A 127 10.65 -1.13 -12.80
N GLY A 128 11.95 -1.33 -12.55
CA GLY A 128 13.00 -0.46 -13.08
C GLY A 128 12.99 0.95 -12.46
N ILE A 129 12.37 1.13 -11.29
CA ILE A 129 12.30 2.42 -10.60
C ILE A 129 13.40 2.48 -9.54
N LYS A 130 14.21 3.53 -9.56
CA LYS A 130 15.25 3.77 -8.57
C LYS A 130 14.64 4.03 -7.19
N LEU A 131 14.92 3.16 -6.22
CA LEU A 131 14.55 3.33 -4.82
C LEU A 131 15.78 3.78 -4.01
N ILE A 132 15.72 4.99 -3.45
CA ILE A 132 16.76 5.56 -2.60
C ILE A 132 16.31 5.42 -1.14
N ARG A 133 17.21 4.98 -0.26
CA ARG A 133 16.95 4.89 1.17
C ARG A 133 17.96 5.75 1.92
N TRP A 134 17.46 6.72 2.68
CA TRP A 134 18.29 7.58 3.50
C TRP A 134 17.94 7.44 4.98
N PRO A 135 18.90 7.66 5.88
CA PRO A 135 18.59 7.77 7.30
C PRO A 135 17.64 8.96 7.54
N ALA A 136 16.66 8.73 8.42
CA ALA A 136 15.78 9.77 8.92
C ALA A 136 16.58 10.89 9.60
N VAL A 137 17.57 10.54 10.42
CA VAL A 137 18.48 11.49 11.06
C VAL A 137 19.90 10.90 11.13
N PRO A 138 20.96 11.65 10.74
CA PRO A 138 20.88 12.92 10.03
C PRO A 138 20.40 12.71 8.58
N HIS A 139 19.57 13.62 8.09
CA HIS A 139 19.24 13.70 6.66
C HIS A 139 20.53 13.84 5.81
N PRO A 140 20.56 13.33 4.57
CA PRO A 140 21.70 13.52 3.69
C PRO A 140 21.90 15.01 3.38
N ASN A 141 23.14 15.36 3.03
CA ASN A 141 23.45 16.69 2.54
C ASN A 141 23.10 16.81 1.04
N GLU A 142 23.11 18.04 0.55
CA GLU A 142 22.72 18.37 -0.82
C GLU A 142 23.58 17.64 -1.87
N ILE A 143 24.89 17.54 -1.65
CA ILE A 143 25.82 16.86 -2.58
C ILE A 143 25.44 15.38 -2.71
N GLN A 144 25.17 14.71 -1.59
CA GLN A 144 24.74 13.32 -1.56
C GLN A 144 23.38 13.16 -2.26
N MET A 145 22.44 14.07 -2.03
CA MET A 145 21.14 14.05 -2.69
C MET A 145 21.27 14.17 -4.21
N LEU A 146 22.06 15.12 -4.70
CA LEU A 146 22.27 15.34 -6.13
C LEU A 146 22.89 14.12 -6.80
N LYS A 147 23.93 13.55 -6.20
CA LYS A 147 24.57 12.31 -6.68
C LYS A 147 23.59 11.14 -6.71
N ASP A 148 22.86 10.93 -5.63
CA ASP A 148 21.95 9.78 -5.52
C ASP A 148 20.74 9.91 -6.45
N VAL A 149 20.25 11.11 -6.75
CA VAL A 149 19.07 11.31 -7.61
C VAL A 149 19.47 11.41 -9.08
N LYS A 150 20.47 12.22 -9.42
CA LYS A 150 20.83 12.54 -10.82
C LYS A 150 21.92 11.64 -11.41
N GLY A 151 22.70 10.93 -10.58
CA GLY A 151 23.88 10.16 -11.01
C GLY A 151 25.14 11.00 -10.99
#